data_AF-A0A8D8K5M1-F1
#
_entry.id   AF-A0A8D8K5M1-F1
#
_cell.length_a   1.000
_cell.length_b   1.000
_cell.length_c   1.000
_cell.angle_alpha   90.00
_cell.angle_beta   90.00
_cell.angle_gamma   90.00
#
_symmetry.space_group_name_H-M   'P 1'
#
loop_
_entity.id
_entity.type
_entity.pdbx_description
1 polymer ?
#
loop_
_entity_poly.entity_id
_entity_poly.type
_entity_poly.pdbx_seq_one_letter_code
_entity_poly.pdbx_strand_id
1 'polypeptide(L)'
;FADMKSLTLLTLHRNMLTAIDTKQPVSLPSLESLFLQHNKLTYLDTGLWRMPALQKVDLSGNQLGYLFTFLEEFPALKQLELHENRWNCAWLYKMMDRMEIRNIQH
;
A
#
# COMPACT_ATOMS: atom_id res chain seq x y z
N PHE A 1 9.63 -12.43 -4.36
CA PHE A 1 8.17 -12.59 -4.46
C PHE A 1 7.68 -12.87 -5.88
N ALA A 2 8.40 -12.48 -6.94
CA ALA A 2 7.89 -12.55 -8.33
C ALA A 2 7.34 -13.92 -8.78
N ASP A 3 7.83 -15.03 -8.23
CA ASP A 3 7.37 -16.39 -8.60
C ASP A 3 6.18 -16.89 -7.78
N MET A 4 5.77 -16.16 -6.74
CA MET A 4 4.72 -16.58 -5.79
C MET A 4 3.32 -16.23 -6.32
N LYS A 5 2.97 -16.78 -7.49
CA LYS A 5 1.73 -16.41 -8.21
C LYS A 5 0.44 -16.73 -7.46
N SER A 6 0.47 -17.70 -6.54
CA SER A 6 -0.68 -18.11 -5.72
C SER A 6 -0.74 -17.44 -4.35
N LEU A 7 0.17 -16.50 -4.05
CA LEU A 7 0.17 -15.81 -2.77
C LEU A 7 -1.05 -14.89 -2.67
N THR A 8 -1.89 -15.11 -1.66
CA THR A 8 -3.11 -14.31 -1.41
C THR A 8 -2.95 -13.34 -0.26
N LEU A 9 -2.07 -13.64 0.69
CA LEU A 9 -1.81 -12.82 1.88
C LEU A 9 -0.30 -12.64 2.07
N LEU A 10 0.14 -11.39 2.18
CA LEU A 10 1.51 -11.03 2.53
C LEU A 10 1.50 -10.16 3.79
N THR A 11 2.10 -10.68 4.86
CA THR A 11 2.20 -9.99 6.15
C THR A 11 3.66 -9.74 6.49
N LEU A 12 4.02 -8.46 6.61
CA LEU A 12 5.32 -7.98 7.08
C LEU A 12 5.16 -6.94 8.21
N HIS A 13 3.99 -6.90 8.84
CA HIS A 13 3.67 -5.98 9.93
C HIS A 13 4.56 -6.20 11.16
N ARG A 14 4.73 -5.15 11.98
CA ARG A 14 5.54 -5.19 13.23
C ARG A 14 7.00 -5.61 13.00
N ASN A 15 7.59 -5.05 11.95
CA ASN A 15 9.02 -5.20 11.66
C ASN A 15 9.72 -3.84 11.76
N MET A 16 10.97 -3.79 11.33
CA MET A 16 11.81 -2.60 11.35
C MET A 16 12.12 -2.11 9.93
N LEU A 17 11.23 -2.40 8.97
CA LEU A 17 11.44 -2.02 7.58
C LEU A 17 11.44 -0.49 7.45
N THR A 18 12.52 0.06 6.90
CA THR A 18 12.65 1.50 6.64
C THR A 18 12.30 1.88 5.21
N ALA A 19 12.35 0.90 4.30
CA ALA A 19 12.07 1.06 2.89
C ALA A 19 11.62 -0.28 2.28
N ILE A 20 10.87 -0.19 1.18
CA ILE A 20 10.64 -1.31 0.26
C ILE A 20 11.13 -0.85 -1.10
N ASP A 21 12.29 -1.37 -1.52
CA ASP A 21 12.91 -1.03 -2.80
C ASP A 21 12.64 -2.14 -3.82
N THR A 22 11.86 -1.81 -4.85
CA THR A 22 11.63 -2.69 -6.00
C THR A 22 12.41 -2.16 -7.20
N LYS A 23 13.49 -2.85 -7.57
CA LYS A 23 14.31 -2.51 -8.74
C LYS A 23 13.79 -3.10 -10.06
N GLN A 24 12.81 -4.01 -9.98
CA GLN A 24 12.19 -4.68 -11.11
C GLN A 24 10.68 -4.77 -10.87
N PRO A 25 9.86 -4.87 -11.92
CA PRO A 25 8.43 -5.09 -11.77
C PRO A 25 8.12 -6.31 -10.91
N VAL A 26 7.26 -6.13 -9.91
CA VAL A 26 6.79 -7.20 -9.03
C VAL A 26 5.34 -7.48 -9.36
N SER A 27 5.04 -8.70 -9.81
CA SER A 27 3.67 -9.13 -10.10
C SER A 27 3.21 -10.20 -9.11
N LEU A 28 2.12 -9.92 -8.40
CA LEU A 28 1.46 -10.87 -7.50
C LEU A 28 -0.04 -10.89 -7.84
N PRO A 29 -0.43 -11.65 -8.88
CA PRO A 29 -1.77 -11.55 -9.48
C PRO A 29 -2.89 -12.00 -8.55
N SER A 30 -2.60 -12.89 -7.60
CA SER A 30 -3.57 -13.41 -6.63
C SER A 30 -3.51 -12.75 -5.26
N LEU A 31 -2.65 -11.74 -5.05
CA LEU A 31 -2.53 -11.12 -3.73
C LEU A 31 -3.77 -10.29 -3.43
N GLU A 32 -4.43 -10.58 -2.31
CA GLU A 32 -5.66 -9.93 -1.87
C GLU A 32 -5.44 -9.01 -0.67
N SER A 33 -4.47 -9.34 0.20
CA SER A 33 -4.17 -8.59 1.42
C SER A 33 -2.67 -8.35 1.62
N LEU A 34 -2.31 -7.10 1.90
CA LEU A 34 -0.95 -6.67 2.21
C LEU A 34 -0.90 -5.91 3.55
N PHE A 35 -0.14 -6.44 4.49
CA PHE A 35 -0.01 -5.85 5.83
C PHE A 35 1.43 -5.38 6.08
N LEU A 36 1.61 -4.06 6.13
CA LEU A 36 2.89 -3.37 6.31
C LEU A 36 2.91 -2.47 7.57
N GLN A 37 1.86 -2.51 8.37
CA GLN A 37 1.69 -1.64 9.53
C GLN A 37 2.73 -1.87 10.63
N HIS A 38 2.94 -0.83 11.44
CA HIS A 38 3.94 -0.82 12.51
C HIS A 38 5.34 -1.17 12.00
N ASN A 39 5.79 -0.45 10.98
CA ASN A 39 7.16 -0.47 10.47
C ASN A 39 7.76 0.95 10.60
N LYS A 40 8.85 1.24 9.88
CA LYS A 40 9.52 2.54 9.86
C LYS A 40 9.61 3.11 8.45
N LEU A 41 8.66 2.76 7.57
CA LEU A 41 8.69 3.18 6.17
C LEU A 41 8.57 4.70 6.08
N THR A 42 9.56 5.35 5.46
CA THR A 42 9.54 6.79 5.19
C THR A 42 9.07 7.12 3.79
N TYR A 43 9.17 6.15 2.87
CA TYR A 43 8.63 6.20 1.52
C TYR A 43 8.13 4.82 1.10
N LEU A 44 7.21 4.81 0.14
CA LEU A 44 6.73 3.61 -0.52
C LEU A 44 6.44 3.96 -1.99
N ASP A 45 7.18 3.32 -2.90
CA ASP A 45 6.95 3.43 -4.33
C ASP A 45 6.32 2.14 -4.84
N THR A 46 5.08 2.25 -5.31
CA THR A 46 4.31 1.13 -5.84
C THR A 46 4.25 1.12 -7.36
N GLY A 47 4.91 2.06 -8.06
CA GLY A 47 4.81 2.20 -9.53
C GLY A 47 5.31 0.99 -10.33
N LEU A 48 6.05 0.08 -9.69
CA LEU A 48 6.51 -1.19 -10.28
C LEU A 48 5.70 -2.39 -9.80
N TRP A 49 4.63 -2.20 -9.05
CA TRP A 49 3.85 -3.27 -8.44
C TRP A 49 2.61 -3.56 -9.28
N ARG A 50 2.41 -4.82 -9.63
CA ARG A 50 1.22 -5.28 -10.34
C ARG A 50 0.46 -6.29 -9.50
N MET A 51 -0.57 -5.83 -8.80
CA MET A 51 -1.37 -6.63 -7.87
C MET A 51 -2.87 -6.38 -8.13
N PRO A 52 -3.42 -6.83 -9.27
CA PRO A 52 -4.77 -6.50 -9.71
C PRO A 52 -5.87 -7.03 -8.79
N ALA A 53 -5.60 -8.04 -7.97
CA ALA A 53 -6.55 -8.62 -7.02
C ALA A 53 -6.47 -8.00 -5.61
N LEU A 54 -5.58 -7.02 -5.38
CA LEU A 54 -5.32 -6.49 -4.04
C LEU A 54 -6.53 -5.69 -3.53
N GLN A 55 -7.12 -6.14 -2.44
CA GLN A 55 -8.35 -5.58 -1.86
C GLN A 55 -8.10 -4.85 -0.54
N LYS A 56 -7.11 -5.28 0.25
CA LYS A 56 -6.81 -4.69 1.55
C LYS A 56 -5.33 -4.35 1.70
N VAL A 57 -5.06 -3.11 2.09
CA VAL A 57 -3.72 -2.68 2.47
C VAL A 57 -3.76 -1.96 3.81
N ASP A 58 -2.82 -2.28 4.70
CA ASP A 58 -2.60 -1.55 5.94
C ASP A 58 -1.19 -0.96 5.96
N LEU A 59 -1.10 0.36 5.93
CA LEU A 59 0.15 1.13 6.02
C LEU A 59 0.27 1.86 7.36
N SER A 60 -0.64 1.63 8.30
CA SER A 60 -0.68 2.38 9.55
C SER A 60 0.57 2.23 10.41
N GLY A 61 0.85 3.19 11.27
CA GLY A 61 2.00 3.11 12.18
C GLY A 61 3.35 3.11 11.45
N ASN A 62 3.48 3.93 10.41
CA ASN A 62 4.73 4.14 9.65
C ASN A 62 5.14 5.62 9.72
N GLN A 63 6.07 6.05 8.88
CA GLN A 63 6.58 7.43 8.82
C GLN A 63 6.38 8.06 7.43
N LEU A 64 5.36 7.59 6.70
CA LEU A 64 5.08 8.01 5.32
C LEU A 64 4.53 9.44 5.28
N GLY A 65 4.97 10.21 4.29
CA GLY A 65 4.53 11.60 4.07
C GLY A 65 3.57 11.79 2.88
N TYR A 66 3.66 10.92 1.89
CA TYR A 66 2.82 10.87 0.69
C TYR A 66 2.99 9.50 0.02
N LEU A 67 2.11 9.17 -0.93
CA LEU A 67 2.28 8.06 -1.86
C LEU A 67 2.12 8.57 -3.30
N PHE A 68 2.89 8.00 -4.22
CA PHE A 68 2.79 8.29 -5.65
C PHE A 68 2.03 7.16 -6.36
N THR A 69 1.09 7.53 -7.23
CA THR A 69 0.28 6.63 -8.09
C THR A 69 -0.37 5.42 -7.40
N PHE A 70 -0.47 5.43 -6.08
CA PHE A 70 -0.81 4.24 -5.29
C PHE A 70 -2.16 3.64 -5.66
N LEU A 71 -3.19 4.47 -5.81
CA LEU A 71 -4.53 4.00 -6.12
C LEU A 71 -4.63 3.44 -7.55
N GLU A 72 -3.86 3.99 -8.49
CA GLU A 72 -3.80 3.56 -9.88
C GLU A 72 -3.27 2.12 -10.01
N GLU A 73 -2.31 1.73 -9.17
CA GLU A 73 -1.70 0.41 -9.22
C GLU A 73 -2.59 -0.71 -8.66
N PHE A 74 -3.56 -0.36 -7.81
CA PHE A 74 -4.45 -1.30 -7.12
C PHE A 74 -5.92 -1.04 -7.49
N PRO A 75 -6.38 -1.43 -8.69
CA PRO A 75 -7.74 -1.14 -9.16
C PRO A 75 -8.85 -1.83 -8.35
N ALA A 76 -8.56 -2.96 -7.68
CA ALA A 76 -9.51 -3.71 -6.86
C ALA A 76 -9.52 -3.33 -5.37
N LEU A 77 -8.76 -2.29 -4.96
CA LEU A 77 -8.61 -1.91 -3.56
C LEU A 77 -9.96 -1.48 -2.95
N LYS A 78 -10.27 -2.02 -1.78
CA LYS A 78 -11.53 -1.78 -1.03
C LYS A 78 -11.30 -1.26 0.38
N GLN A 79 -10.16 -1.57 0.99
CA GLN A 79 -9.80 -1.10 2.32
C GLN A 79 -8.34 -0.61 2.33
N LEU A 80 -8.11 0.59 2.86
CA LEU A 80 -6.79 1.19 2.98
C LEU A 80 -6.68 1.95 4.31
N GLU A 81 -5.86 1.41 5.22
CA GLU A 81 -5.58 2.03 6.51
C GLU A 81 -4.32 2.92 6.42
N LEU A 82 -4.47 4.20 6.75
CA LEU A 82 -3.39 5.20 6.64
C LEU A 82 -3.02 5.85 7.98
N HIS A 83 -3.78 5.63 9.06
CA HIS A 83 -3.58 6.33 10.33
C HIS A 83 -2.16 6.13 10.92
N GLU A 84 -1.77 6.95 11.90
CA GLU A 84 -0.45 6.87 12.55
C GLU A 84 0.73 6.95 11.56
N ASN A 85 0.68 7.92 10.64
CA ASN A 85 1.76 8.26 9.72
C ASN A 85 2.08 9.76 9.79
N ARG A 86 3.03 10.24 8.97
CA ARG A 86 3.44 11.64 8.92
C ARG A 86 2.93 12.33 7.65
N TRP A 87 1.70 12.01 7.25
CA TRP A 87 1.14 12.51 5.99
C TRP A 87 1.18 14.03 5.92
N ASN A 88 1.59 14.54 4.78
CA ASN A 88 1.37 15.93 4.45
C ASN A 88 -0.15 16.20 4.41
N CYS A 89 -0.65 17.18 5.16
CA CYS A 89 -2.09 17.42 5.29
C CYS A 89 -2.78 17.68 3.94
N ALA A 90 -2.14 18.42 3.03
CA ALA A 90 -2.71 18.71 1.72
C ALA A 90 -2.75 17.47 0.83
N TRP A 91 -1.78 16.57 0.96
CA TRP A 91 -1.80 15.27 0.30
C TRP A 91 -2.89 14.37 0.88
N LEU A 92 -2.99 14.29 2.22
CA LEU A 92 -3.94 13.42 2.90
C LEU A 92 -5.38 13.79 2.55
N TYR A 93 -5.71 15.09 2.57
CA TYR A 93 -7.02 15.59 2.18
C TYR A 93 -7.39 15.14 0.74
N LYS A 94 -6.48 15.34 -0.22
CA LYS A 94 -6.68 14.89 -1.61
C LYS A 94 -6.81 13.38 -1.71
N MET A 95 -6.03 12.62 -0.94
CA MET A 95 -6.12 11.17 -0.93
C MET A 95 -7.48 10.71 -0.40
N MET A 96 -8.00 11.32 0.67
CA MET A 96 -9.31 11.01 1.23
C MET A 96 -10.43 11.23 0.19
N ASP A 97 -10.42 12.37 -0.52
CA ASP A 97 -11.39 12.64 -1.61
C ASP A 97 -11.35 11.52 -2.67
N ARG A 98 -10.14 11.07 -3.04
CA ARG A 98 -9.97 9.99 -4.03
C ARG A 98 -10.43 8.64 -3.53
N MET A 99 -10.25 8.35 -2.24
CA MET A 99 -10.74 7.13 -1.61
C MET A 99 -12.26 7.12 -1.56
N GLU A 100 -12.91 8.25 -1.28
CA GLU A 100 -14.36 8.39 -1.29
C GLU A 100 -14.94 8.17 -2.70
N ILE A 101 -14.35 8.80 -3.73
CA ILE A 101 -14.75 8.59 -5.14
C ILE A 101 -14.68 7.10 -5.54
N ARG A 102 -13.70 6.37 -5.00
CA ARG A 102 -13.52 4.92 -5.25
C ARG A 102 -14.26 4.02 -4.26
N ASN A 103 -15.00 4.58 -3.30
CA ASN A 103 -15.68 3.86 -2.22
C ASN A 103 -14.73 2.93 -1.43
N ILE A 104 -13.53 3.42 -1.11
CA ILE A 104 -12.52 2.70 -0.33
C ILE A 104 -12.72 2.99 1.15
N GLN A 105 -12.87 1.94 1.95
CA GLN A 105 -12.97 2.00 3.41
C GLN A 105 -11.61 2.36 4.02
N HIS A 106 -11.64 3.17 5.08
CA HIS A 106 -10.47 3.71 5.78
C HIS A 106 -10.72 3.82 7.29
#